data_AF-A0A920KPQ2-F1
#
_entry.id   AF-A0A920KPQ2-F1
#
_cell.length_a   1.000
_cell.length_b   1.000
_cell.length_c   1.000
_cell.angle_alpha   90.00
_cell.angle_beta   90.00
_cell.angle_gamma   90.00
#
_symmetry.space_group_name_H-M   'P 1'
#
loop_
_entity.id
_entity.type
_entity.pdbx_description
1 polymer ?
#
loop_
_entity_poly.entity_id
_entity_poly.type
_entity_poly.pdbx_seq_one_letter_code
_entity_poly.pdbx_strand_id
1 'polypeptide(L)'
;MVGIAVSSGLSPALKHISGWGWMLVVGVYTLILSGGFMAGTDAGFAYPTWPMMGETFVPMGYYAEGWQATFEGVATIHFNHRMLAYAMALLVLVLSLQSLRTSDHPGVRRGAWLMLVALTFQVALGIGTSATQVAIPWRRPIRSARCCC
;
A
#
# COMPACT_ATOMS: atom_id res chain seq x y z
N MET A 1 -37.99 22.25 12.23
CA MET A 1 -37.09 22.39 11.07
C MET A 1 -35.84 23.14 11.53
N VAL A 2 -34.79 22.44 11.97
CA VAL A 2 -33.52 23.08 12.36
C VAL A 2 -32.52 22.78 11.24
N GLY A 3 -32.32 23.77 10.37
CA GLY A 3 -31.26 23.73 9.35
C GLY A 3 -29.92 23.86 10.05
N ILE A 4 -29.16 22.76 10.08
CA ILE A 4 -27.76 22.76 10.49
C ILE A 4 -26.97 23.47 9.40
N ALA A 5 -26.74 24.77 9.59
CA ALA A 5 -25.84 25.57 8.77
C ALA A 5 -24.38 25.21 9.08
N VAL A 6 -23.93 24.04 8.62
CA VAL A 6 -22.51 23.65 8.58
C VAL A 6 -21.99 23.94 7.18
N SER A 7 -21.75 25.21 6.86
CA SER A 7 -21.02 25.53 5.62
C SER A 7 -20.29 26.89 5.60
N SER A 8 -20.46 27.76 6.60
CA SER A 8 -19.91 29.12 6.55
C SER A 8 -18.62 29.34 7.35
N GLY A 9 -17.78 28.31 7.52
CA GLY A 9 -16.56 28.40 8.34
C GLY A 9 -15.30 27.74 7.79
N LEU A 10 -15.33 27.20 6.56
CA LEU A 10 -14.14 26.61 5.95
C LEU A 10 -13.32 27.72 5.27
N SER A 11 -12.26 28.15 5.96
CA SER A 11 -11.28 29.10 5.43
C SER A 11 -10.73 28.62 4.07
N PRO A 12 -10.44 29.51 3.11
CA PRO A 12 -9.93 29.12 1.78
C PRO A 12 -8.63 28.28 1.82
N ALA A 13 -7.88 28.33 2.92
CA ALA A 13 -6.75 27.45 3.22
C ALA A 13 -7.15 25.96 3.36
N LEU A 14 -8.33 25.66 3.92
CA LEU A 14 -8.89 24.30 4.00
C LEU A 14 -9.36 23.77 2.64
N LYS A 15 -9.77 24.65 1.73
CA LYS A 15 -10.13 24.26 0.35
C LYS A 15 -8.91 23.83 -0.48
N HIS A 16 -7.72 24.38 -0.23
CA HIS A 16 -6.50 23.99 -0.97
C HIS A 16 -5.79 22.76 -0.35
N ILE A 17 -5.86 22.61 0.98
CA ILE A 17 -5.50 21.35 1.68
C ILE A 17 -6.39 20.17 1.22
N SER A 18 -7.58 20.46 0.66
CA SER A 18 -8.55 19.44 0.28
C SER A 18 -8.06 18.49 -0.83
N GLY A 19 -7.35 18.96 -1.86
CA GLY A 19 -7.01 18.11 -3.01
C GLY A 19 -6.02 16.98 -2.66
N TRP A 20 -4.87 17.36 -2.11
CA TRP A 20 -3.83 16.42 -1.68
C TRP A 20 -4.28 15.58 -0.48
N GLY A 21 -5.06 16.16 0.44
CA GLY A 21 -5.67 15.43 1.55
C GLY A 21 -6.64 14.34 1.07
N TRP A 22 -7.53 14.67 0.13
CA TRP A 22 -8.44 13.69 -0.47
C TRP A 22 -7.71 12.62 -1.28
N MET A 23 -6.67 12.99 -2.03
CA MET A 23 -5.82 12.02 -2.74
C MET A 23 -5.17 11.02 -1.78
N LEU A 24 -4.67 11.49 -0.63
CA LEU A 24 -4.13 10.62 0.42
C LEU A 24 -5.20 9.68 0.99
N VAL A 25 -6.39 10.21 1.33
CA VAL A 25 -7.49 9.41 1.88
C VAL A 25 -7.92 8.31 0.90
N VAL A 26 -8.15 8.68 -0.36
CA VAL A 26 -8.53 7.73 -1.41
C VAL A 26 -7.40 6.71 -1.64
N GLY A 27 -6.15 7.16 -1.73
CA GLY A 27 -5.01 6.28 -1.94
C GLY A 27 -4.78 5.28 -0.81
N VAL A 28 -4.90 5.72 0.45
CA VAL A 28 -4.84 4.84 1.63
C VAL A 28 -6.00 3.86 1.63
N TYR A 29 -7.21 4.30 1.30
CA TYR A 29 -8.38 3.43 1.19
C TYR A 29 -8.17 2.34 0.13
N THR A 30 -7.69 2.69 -1.06
CA THR A 30 -7.35 1.72 -2.11
C THR A 30 -6.25 0.76 -1.66
N LEU A 31 -5.24 1.23 -0.91
CA LEU A 31 -4.18 0.39 -0.38
C LEU A 31 -4.72 -0.66 0.61
N ILE A 32 -5.64 -0.26 1.49
CA ILE A 32 -6.30 -1.17 2.44
C ILE A 32 -7.16 -2.21 1.70
N LEU A 33 -7.96 -1.78 0.71
CA LEU A 33 -8.77 -2.70 -0.09
C LEU A 33 -7.90 -3.70 -0.86
N SER A 34 -6.82 -3.23 -1.48
CA SER A 34 -5.87 -4.08 -2.21
C SER A 34 -5.18 -5.08 -1.27
N GLY A 35 -4.82 -4.68 -0.04
CA GLY A 35 -4.25 -5.58 0.96
C GLY A 35 -5.25 -6.64 1.43
N GLY A 36 -6.51 -6.26 1.64
CA GLY A 36 -7.59 -7.20 1.97
C GLY A 36 -7.88 -8.20 0.84
N PHE A 37 -7.84 -7.74 -0.42
CA PHE A 37 -7.99 -8.59 -1.59
C PHE A 37 -6.86 -9.62 -1.73
N MET A 38 -5.62 -9.21 -1.43
CA MET A 38 -4.45 -10.09 -1.39
C MET A 38 -4.57 -11.16 -0.30
N ALA A 39 -5.15 -10.81 0.86
CA ALA A 39 -5.43 -11.77 1.94
C ALA A 39 -6.55 -12.77 1.57
N GLY A 40 -7.56 -12.33 0.80
CA GLY A 40 -8.66 -13.18 0.34
C GLY A 40 -8.29 -14.15 -0.79
N THR A 41 -7.22 -13.88 -1.52
CA THR A 41 -6.75 -14.70 -2.67
C THR A 41 -5.53 -15.57 -2.34
N ASP A 42 -5.13 -15.64 -1.05
CA ASP A 42 -3.88 -16.26 -0.57
C ASP A 42 -2.61 -15.74 -1.30
N ALA A 43 -2.70 -14.62 -2.01
CA ALA A 43 -1.62 -14.06 -2.82
C ALA A 43 -0.47 -13.48 -1.99
N GLY A 44 -0.71 -13.21 -0.70
CA GLY A 44 0.32 -12.78 0.25
C GLY A 44 1.41 -13.84 0.51
N PHE A 45 1.15 -15.13 0.20
CA PHE A 45 2.11 -16.22 0.42
C PHE A 45 2.90 -16.60 -0.84
N ALA A 46 2.50 -16.12 -2.02
CA ALA A 46 3.02 -16.62 -3.29
C ALA A 46 4.44 -16.15 -3.61
N TYR A 47 4.83 -14.95 -3.16
CA TYR A 47 6.14 -14.35 -3.48
C TYR A 47 6.76 -13.65 -2.26
N PRO A 48 7.29 -14.41 -1.28
CA PRO A 48 7.82 -13.84 -0.03
C PRO A 48 9.18 -13.13 -0.20
N THR A 49 9.76 -13.15 -1.39
CA THR A 49 11.02 -12.45 -1.68
C THR A 49 10.78 -10.95 -1.88
N TRP A 50 11.73 -10.16 -1.36
CA TRP A 50 11.78 -8.71 -1.46
C TRP A 50 13.22 -8.33 -1.79
N PRO A 51 13.51 -7.47 -2.79
CA PRO A 51 12.60 -6.68 -3.64
C PRO A 51 12.16 -7.41 -4.93
N MET A 52 12.70 -8.60 -5.19
CA MET A 52 12.41 -9.39 -6.40
C MET A 52 11.19 -10.29 -6.16
N MET A 53 10.33 -10.52 -7.17
CA MET A 53 9.28 -11.54 -7.11
C MET A 53 9.81 -12.85 -7.70
N GLY A 54 10.58 -13.58 -6.90
CA GLY A 54 11.34 -14.75 -7.39
C GLY A 54 12.64 -14.32 -8.08
N GLU A 55 12.85 -14.74 -9.33
CA GLU A 55 14.10 -14.47 -10.10
C GLU A 55 14.04 -13.17 -10.93
N THR A 56 12.88 -12.50 -11.00
CA THR A 56 12.71 -11.27 -11.79
C THR A 56 11.90 -10.22 -11.03
N PHE A 57 12.15 -8.93 -11.29
CA PHE A 57 11.42 -7.81 -10.69
C PHE A 57 10.00 -7.68 -11.29
N VAL A 58 9.89 -7.95 -12.59
CA VAL A 58 8.64 -8.12 -13.33
C VAL A 58 8.85 -9.34 -14.22
N PRO A 59 8.14 -10.46 -14.01
CA PRO A 59 8.25 -11.57 -14.92
C PRO A 59 7.56 -11.15 -16.23
N MET A 60 8.33 -11.05 -17.30
CA MET A 60 7.86 -10.69 -18.63
C MET A 60 6.76 -11.67 -19.07
N GLY A 61 5.54 -11.17 -19.34
CA GLY A 61 4.43 -11.98 -19.86
C GLY A 61 3.13 -11.97 -19.04
N TYR A 62 3.13 -11.52 -17.79
CA TYR A 62 1.92 -11.58 -16.94
C TYR A 62 0.74 -10.72 -17.42
N TYR A 63 0.99 -9.58 -18.06
CA TYR A 63 -0.06 -8.73 -18.65
C TYR A 63 -0.44 -9.16 -20.08
N ALA A 64 0.26 -10.14 -20.66
CA ALA A 64 0.02 -10.61 -22.02
C ALA A 64 -1.13 -11.63 -22.10
N GLU A 65 -1.49 -12.27 -20.97
CA GLU A 65 -2.60 -13.23 -20.88
C GLU A 65 -4.00 -12.56 -20.81
N GLY A 66 -4.07 -11.23 -20.88
CA GLY A 66 -5.31 -10.46 -20.95
C GLY A 66 -5.68 -9.75 -19.65
N TRP A 67 -6.76 -8.94 -19.71
CA TRP A 67 -7.23 -8.11 -18.59
C TRP A 67 -7.56 -8.95 -17.34
N GLN A 68 -8.17 -10.12 -17.52
CA GLN A 68 -8.55 -11.01 -16.41
C GLN A 68 -7.33 -11.53 -15.64
N ALA A 69 -6.28 -11.98 -16.35
CA ALA A 69 -5.03 -12.45 -15.74
C ALA A 69 -4.29 -11.34 -14.96
N THR A 70 -4.53 -10.08 -15.30
CA THR A 70 -3.97 -8.92 -14.59
C THR A 70 -4.61 -8.71 -13.21
N PHE A 71 -5.89 -9.09 -13.03
CA PHE A 71 -6.63 -8.92 -11.77
C PHE A 71 -6.77 -10.22 -10.97
N GLU A 72 -6.76 -11.38 -11.62
CA GLU A 72 -6.93 -12.69 -10.99
C GLU A 72 -5.58 -13.40 -10.76
N GLY A 73 -4.53 -12.98 -11.46
CA GLY A 73 -3.19 -13.52 -11.29
C GLY A 73 -2.63 -13.21 -9.90
N VAL A 74 -2.35 -14.26 -9.13
CA VAL A 74 -1.81 -14.15 -7.76
C VAL A 74 -0.52 -13.30 -7.72
N ALA A 75 0.35 -13.43 -8.72
CA ALA A 75 1.57 -12.64 -8.87
C ALA A 75 1.29 -11.17 -9.20
N THR A 76 0.37 -10.90 -10.13
CA THR A 76 0.01 -9.54 -10.58
C THR A 76 -0.71 -8.76 -9.49
N ILE A 77 -1.58 -9.40 -8.71
CA ILE A 77 -2.21 -8.80 -7.52
C ILE A 77 -1.14 -8.34 -6.53
N HIS A 78 -0.20 -9.23 -6.22
CA HIS A 78 0.87 -8.96 -5.27
C HIS A 78 1.82 -7.85 -5.75
N PHE A 79 2.16 -7.85 -7.05
CA PHE A 79 2.93 -6.77 -7.68
C PHE A 79 2.20 -5.43 -7.64
N ASN A 80 0.93 -5.40 -8.04
CA ASN A 80 0.12 -4.18 -8.08
C ASN A 80 -0.03 -3.58 -6.66
N HIS A 81 -0.24 -4.42 -5.63
CA HIS A 81 -0.27 -3.96 -4.25
C HIS A 81 1.06 -3.32 -3.81
N ARG A 82 2.19 -3.97 -4.11
CA ARG A 82 3.54 -3.45 -3.81
C ARG A 82 3.80 -2.11 -4.53
N MET A 83 3.45 -2.01 -5.80
CA MET A 83 3.60 -0.77 -6.57
C MET A 83 2.75 0.37 -6.02
N LEU A 84 1.51 0.08 -5.62
CA LEU A 84 0.65 1.06 -4.96
C LEU A 84 1.23 1.50 -3.61
N ALA A 85 1.77 0.56 -2.81
CA ALA A 85 2.42 0.88 -1.55
C ALA A 85 3.64 1.81 -1.75
N TYR A 86 4.46 1.58 -2.77
CA TYR A 86 5.59 2.46 -3.09
C TYR A 86 5.15 3.85 -3.55
N ALA A 87 4.13 3.94 -4.39
CA ALA A 87 3.56 5.22 -4.81
C ALA A 87 3.02 6.02 -3.62
N MET A 88 2.30 5.36 -2.71
CA MET A 88 1.77 5.99 -1.49
C MET A 88 2.88 6.39 -0.52
N ALA A 89 3.92 5.57 -0.36
CA ALA A 89 5.08 5.89 0.46
C ALA A 89 5.78 7.16 -0.03
N LEU A 90 6.00 7.27 -1.34
CA LEU A 90 6.60 8.46 -1.95
C LEU A 90 5.71 9.69 -1.76
N LEU A 91 4.40 9.56 -2.00
CA LEU A 91 3.44 10.66 -1.83
C LEU A 91 3.43 11.19 -0.39
N VAL A 92 3.36 10.29 0.60
CA VAL A 92 3.39 10.65 2.03
C VAL A 92 4.73 11.31 2.39
N LEU A 93 5.84 10.79 1.89
CA LEU A 93 7.17 11.35 2.14
C LEU A 93 7.28 12.78 1.59
N VAL A 94 6.91 12.98 0.32
CA VAL A 94 6.98 14.30 -0.33
C VAL A 94 6.08 15.31 0.39
N LEU A 95 4.83 14.95 0.68
CA LEU A 95 3.89 15.85 1.36
C LEU A 95 4.35 16.17 2.79
N SER A 96 4.91 15.20 3.51
CA SER A 96 5.43 15.42 4.87
C SER A 96 6.67 16.32 4.86
N LEU A 97 7.61 16.10 3.95
CA LEU A 97 8.81 16.94 3.82
C LEU A 97 8.47 18.36 3.35
N GLN A 98 7.53 18.49 2.41
CA GLN A 98 7.05 19.79 1.96
C GLN A 98 6.37 20.54 3.12
N SER A 99 5.47 19.86 3.85
CA SER A 99 4.79 20.44 5.02
C SER A 99 5.76 20.91 6.11
N LEU A 100 6.84 20.17 6.36
CA LEU A 100 7.89 20.55 7.31
C LEU A 100 8.74 21.73 6.84
N ARG A 101 8.89 21.94 5.52
CA ARG A 101 9.66 23.05 4.93
C ARG A 101 8.86 24.33 4.77
N THR A 102 7.56 24.23 4.48
CA THR A 102 6.73 25.39 4.11
C THR A 102 5.83 25.88 5.23
N SER A 103 5.57 25.08 6.26
CA SER A 103 4.61 25.42 7.32
C SER A 103 5.28 25.53 8.68
N ASP A 104 5.19 26.70 9.31
CA ASP A 104 5.65 26.91 10.69
C ASP A 104 4.60 26.56 11.75
N HIS A 105 3.35 26.30 11.33
CA HIS A 105 2.28 25.98 12.27
C HIS A 105 2.57 24.67 13.03
N PRO A 106 2.60 24.69 14.37
CA PRO A 106 3.03 23.54 15.17
C PRO A 106 2.10 22.32 15.04
N GLY A 107 0.83 22.52 14.66
CA GLY A 107 -0.10 21.43 14.35
C GLY A 107 0.26 20.70 13.04
N VAL A 108 0.64 21.43 12.00
CA VAL A 108 0.98 20.86 10.68
C VAL A 108 2.30 20.10 10.76
N ARG A 109 3.30 20.68 11.44
CA ARG A 109 4.60 20.02 11.68
C ARG A 109 4.46 18.74 12.50
N ARG A 110 3.62 18.75 13.54
CA ARG A 110 3.30 17.52 14.31
C ARG A 110 2.66 16.46 13.40
N GLY A 111 1.67 16.83 12.59
CA GLY A 111 1.05 15.91 11.64
C GLY A 111 2.05 15.30 10.65
N ALA A 112 2.93 16.12 10.07
CA ALA A 112 3.97 15.64 9.15
C ALA A 112 4.95 14.66 9.82
N TRP A 113 5.38 14.93 11.06
CA TRP A 113 6.22 13.99 11.82
C TRP A 113 5.49 12.67 12.10
N LEU A 114 4.22 12.72 12.51
CA LEU A 114 3.41 11.52 12.73
C LEU A 114 3.27 10.68 11.46
N MET A 115 3.07 11.32 10.30
CA MET A 115 2.98 10.64 9.01
C MET A 115 4.31 9.95 8.62
N LEU A 116 5.46 10.58 8.89
CA LEU A 116 6.77 9.96 8.65
C LEU A 116 7.02 8.74 9.56
N VAL A 117 6.65 8.85 10.85
CA VAL A 117 6.74 7.73 11.79
C VAL A 117 5.83 6.58 11.35
N ALA A 118 4.57 6.89 11.01
CA ALA A 118 3.61 5.90 10.53
C ALA A 118 4.09 5.23 9.24
N LEU A 119 4.63 5.99 8.28
CA LEU A 119 5.20 5.45 7.04
C LEU A 119 6.35 4.48 7.33
N THR A 120 7.26 4.86 8.23
CA THR A 120 8.40 4.01 8.62
C THR A 120 7.90 2.69 9.22
N PHE A 121 6.90 2.77 10.10
CA PHE A 121 6.28 1.59 10.70
C PHE A 121 5.59 0.71 9.64
N GLN A 122 4.87 1.32 8.70
CA GLN A 122 4.18 0.62 7.61
C GLN A 122 5.15 -0.14 6.70
N VAL A 123 6.28 0.48 6.35
CA VAL A 123 7.33 -0.18 5.55
C VAL A 123 7.97 -1.32 6.34
N ALA A 124 8.27 -1.12 7.61
CA ALA A 124 8.83 -2.16 8.48
C ALA A 124 7.88 -3.37 8.61
N LEU A 125 6.57 -3.11 8.80
CA LEU A 125 5.54 -4.16 8.81
C LEU A 125 5.42 -4.88 7.46
N GLY A 126 5.48 -4.16 6.33
CA GLY A 126 5.47 -4.76 4.99
C GLY A 126 6.67 -5.68 4.73
N ILE A 127 7.85 -5.29 5.20
CA ILE A 127 9.05 -6.13 5.12
C ILE A 127 8.93 -7.33 6.06
N GLY A 128 8.48 -7.11 7.30
CA GLY A 128 8.31 -8.16 8.31
C GLY A 128 7.30 -9.23 7.87
N THR A 129 6.19 -8.83 7.27
CA THR A 129 5.20 -9.77 6.70
C THR A 129 5.82 -10.61 5.59
N SER A 130 6.56 -10.02 4.65
CA SER A 130 7.26 -10.77 3.59
C SER A 130 8.29 -11.76 4.14
N ALA A 131 9.10 -11.34 5.13
CA ALA A 131 10.13 -12.17 5.75
C ALA A 131 9.55 -13.34 6.57
N THR A 132 8.44 -13.12 7.26
CA THR A 132 7.80 -14.13 8.12
C THR A 132 7.01 -15.18 7.34
N GLN A 133 6.57 -14.89 6.11
CA GLN A 133 5.95 -15.89 5.24
C GLN A 133 6.90 -17.03 4.86
N VAL A 134 8.22 -16.84 4.90
CA VAL A 134 9.22 -17.91 4.68
C VAL A 134 9.30 -18.87 5.87
N ALA A 135 8.81 -18.47 7.05
CA ALA A 135 9.09 -19.13 8.32
C ALA A 135 7.84 -19.69 9.03
N ILE A 136 6.95 -20.37 8.31
CA ILE A 136 5.84 -21.14 8.92
C ILE A 136 6.05 -22.65 8.68
N PRO A 137 6.76 -23.38 9.57
CA PRO A 137 6.97 -24.83 9.45
C PRO A 137 5.69 -25.67 9.52
N TRP A 138 4.61 -25.12 10.08
CA TRP A 138 3.42 -25.89 10.46
C TRP A 138 2.46 -26.16 9.30
N ARG A 139 2.43 -25.33 8.24
CA ARG A 139 1.54 -25.54 7.08
C ARG A 139 2.30 -26.09 5.87
N ARG A 140 2.81 -27.33 5.98
CA ARG A 140 2.99 -28.18 4.80
C ARG A 140 1.82 -29.15 4.64
N PRO A 141 0.71 -28.79 3.95
CA PRO A 141 -0.17 -29.78 3.37
C PRO A 141 0.20 -29.95 1.88
N ILE A 142 1.04 -30.96 1.64
CA ILE A 142 1.00 -31.89 0.51
C ILE A 142 0.58 -31.29 -0.85
N ARG A 143 1.56 -31.00 -1.71
CA ARG A 143 1.53 -31.39 -3.13
C ARG A 143 2.94 -31.33 -3.74
N SER A 144 3.26 -32.37 -4.50
CA SER A 144 4.45 -32.57 -5.36
C SER A 144 5.65 -33.36 -4.80
N ALA A 145 5.40 -34.49 -4.13
CA ALA A 145 6.20 -35.70 -4.39
C ALA A 145 5.71 -36.43 -5.67
N ARG A 146 5.42 -35.66 -6.73
CA ARG A 146 5.20 -36.15 -8.09
C ARG A 146 6.11 -35.34 -9.00
N CYS A 147 7.39 -35.65 -8.95
CA CYS A 147 8.41 -35.40 -9.98
C CYS A 147 9.75 -35.89 -9.41
N CYS A 148 9.93 -37.21 -9.36
CA CYS A 148 11.24 -37.88 -9.37
C CYS A 148 11.00 -39.37 -9.63
N CYS A 149 11.39 -39.79 -10.84
CA CYS A 149 11.54 -41.15 -11.38
C CYS A 149 10.34 -42.10 -11.35
#